data_AF-Q12LX3-F1
#
_entry.id   AF-Q12LX3-F1
#
_cell.length_a   1.000
_cell.length_b   1.000
_cell.length_c   1.000
_cell.angle_alpha   90.00
_cell.angle_beta   90.00
_cell.angle_gamma   90.00
#
_symmetry.space_group_name_H-M   'P 1'
#
loop_
_entity.id
_entity.type
_entity.pdbx_description
1 polymer ?
#
loop_
_entity_poly.entity_id
_entity_poly.type
_entity_poly.pdbx_seq_one_letter_code
_entity_poly.pdbx_strand_id
1 'polypeptide(L)'
;MSELSNTLPKCISLGPIFFVIGLVMFKSVLISTVLFAFSFVSLAGDKVILRQSEMMTIEPKGLSYHARMDTGAENSSLHATELEIIGGSAKKMKKNIGKTIAFTTENEQGEKKRMEAKIVDTSTVSNSQGTETRYIVQLPIRFEGKTHKVDVNLRDRSAMEYKLLIGRSFLKKGYVIDVSKKKLIGEQAKINVKEAGLVFNTRIDSGAVQTSLHAIDIHIEDEDKVNMKNNIGKKITFTTVNEKNKRKTIKTYVYGTSYIRNAQGDETRYTVMLNLGQKGSEHLVRVNLRDRTKMGYKLLIGRNWLQGRYLVDVTK
;
A
#
# COMPACT_ATOMS: atom_id res chain seq x y z
N MET A 1 3.54 -57.35 -68.68
CA MET A 1 2.13 -57.78 -68.63
C MET A 1 1.37 -56.69 -67.88
N SER A 2 0.58 -55.81 -68.51
CA SER A 2 0.33 -55.48 -69.93
C SER A 2 -0.09 -53.98 -69.95
N GLU A 3 0.10 -53.13 -70.98
CA GLU A 3 -0.44 -53.17 -72.35
C GLU A 3 -1.97 -53.39 -72.39
N LEU A 4 -2.83 -52.65 -73.12
CA LEU A 4 -2.76 -51.53 -74.10
C LEU A 4 -4.15 -50.80 -74.05
N SER A 5 -4.48 -49.61 -74.59
CA SER A 5 -3.88 -48.55 -75.45
C SER A 5 -4.66 -47.21 -75.16
N ASN A 6 -4.90 -46.15 -75.97
CA ASN A 6 -4.68 -45.84 -77.40
C ASN A 6 -4.66 -44.31 -77.73
N THR A 7 -4.92 -43.94 -78.99
CA THR A 7 -4.73 -42.65 -79.70
C THR A 7 -5.90 -41.64 -79.75
N LEU A 8 -5.57 -40.33 -79.71
CA LEU A 8 -5.82 -39.18 -80.67
C LEU A 8 -6.99 -39.22 -81.71
N PRO A 9 -7.46 -38.10 -82.35
CA PRO A 9 -6.84 -36.76 -82.56
C PRO A 9 -7.77 -35.50 -82.43
N LYS A 10 -7.39 -34.38 -83.08
CA LYS A 10 -7.97 -33.00 -83.06
C LYS A 10 -9.20 -32.75 -83.98
N CYS A 11 -9.90 -31.62 -83.82
CA CYS A 11 -10.60 -30.89 -84.91
C CYS A 11 -10.64 -29.34 -84.68
N ILE A 12 -11.06 -28.54 -85.68
CA ILE A 12 -10.89 -27.06 -85.76
C ILE A 12 -12.08 -26.36 -86.48
N SER A 13 -12.46 -25.14 -86.05
CA SER A 13 -13.16 -24.09 -86.84
C SER A 13 -12.84 -22.70 -86.22
N LEU A 14 -12.55 -21.58 -86.91
CA LEU A 14 -13.36 -20.79 -87.87
C LEU A 14 -14.72 -20.38 -87.23
N GLY A 15 -15.12 -19.12 -87.00
CA GLY A 15 -14.69 -17.76 -87.42
C GLY A 15 -15.91 -16.97 -87.98
N PRO A 16 -15.88 -15.65 -88.30
CA PRO A 16 -15.19 -14.50 -87.68
C PRO A 16 -16.12 -13.21 -87.60
N ILE A 17 -15.53 -12.01 -87.42
CA ILE A 17 -16.07 -10.64 -87.72
C ILE A 17 -17.12 -10.00 -86.76
N PHE A 18 -16.75 -8.87 -86.12
CA PHE A 18 -17.30 -7.52 -86.38
C PHE A 18 -16.35 -6.43 -85.80
N PHE A 19 -16.47 -5.16 -86.21
CA PHE A 19 -15.34 -4.21 -86.23
C PHE A 19 -15.66 -2.75 -85.81
N VAL A 20 -15.06 -2.31 -84.69
CA VAL A 20 -14.58 -0.92 -84.37
C VAL A 20 -15.64 0.18 -84.07
N ILE A 21 -15.13 1.30 -83.50
CA ILE A 21 -15.76 2.55 -83.03
C ILE A 21 -16.37 2.43 -81.60
N GLY A 22 -16.01 3.27 -80.61
CA GLY A 22 -14.99 4.33 -80.54
C GLY A 22 -15.08 5.19 -79.26
N LEU A 23 -14.18 6.17 -79.12
CA LEU A 23 -14.26 7.35 -78.22
C LEU A 23 -14.15 7.16 -76.68
N VAL A 24 -12.90 7.29 -76.18
CA VAL A 24 -12.40 8.35 -75.25
C VAL A 24 -13.26 8.80 -74.03
N MET A 25 -12.56 9.01 -72.90
CA MET A 25 -12.97 9.64 -71.62
C MET A 25 -13.87 8.83 -70.66
N PHE A 26 -13.28 8.37 -69.55
CA PHE A 26 -13.49 9.04 -68.25
C PHE A 26 -12.33 8.76 -67.27
N LYS A 27 -11.69 9.81 -66.75
CA LYS A 27 -10.67 9.74 -65.68
C LYS A 27 -11.29 10.15 -64.34
N SER A 28 -11.83 9.22 -63.57
CA SER A 28 -12.14 9.41 -62.14
C SER A 28 -12.49 8.08 -61.46
N VAL A 29 -12.57 8.10 -60.12
CA VAL A 29 -13.07 7.00 -59.26
C VAL A 29 -12.24 5.69 -59.30
N LEU A 30 -10.97 5.77 -58.88
CA LEU A 30 -10.26 4.59 -58.31
C LEU A 30 -9.33 4.95 -57.14
N ILE A 31 -9.71 5.92 -56.31
CA ILE A 31 -9.05 6.22 -55.02
C ILE A 31 -10.12 6.38 -53.94
N SER A 32 -10.79 5.28 -53.59
CA SER A 32 -11.65 5.19 -52.40
C SER A 32 -11.90 3.72 -52.05
N THR A 33 -11.10 3.19 -51.11
CA THR A 33 -11.35 1.99 -50.26
C THR A 33 -10.11 1.54 -49.45
N VAL A 34 -8.94 2.17 -49.62
CA VAL A 34 -7.74 1.92 -48.77
C VAL A 34 -7.36 3.15 -47.92
N LEU A 35 -8.35 3.86 -47.40
CA LEU A 35 -8.22 4.47 -46.07
C LEU A 35 -8.59 3.39 -45.04
N PHE A 36 -7.72 2.39 -44.89
CA PHE A 36 -7.84 1.49 -43.74
C PHE A 36 -7.59 2.34 -42.51
N ALA A 37 -8.63 2.55 -41.71
CA ALA A 37 -8.55 3.42 -40.55
C ALA A 37 -7.57 2.81 -39.55
N PHE A 38 -6.33 3.31 -39.55
CA PHE A 38 -5.47 3.29 -38.38
C PHE A 38 -6.13 4.19 -37.32
N SER A 39 -7.19 3.65 -36.72
CA SER A 39 -7.67 4.02 -35.42
C SER A 39 -6.47 3.87 -34.49
N PHE A 40 -5.78 4.98 -34.24
CA PHE A 40 -4.80 5.08 -33.17
C PHE A 40 -5.56 4.81 -31.88
N VAL A 41 -5.59 3.53 -31.48
CA VAL A 41 -5.96 3.12 -30.14
C VAL A 41 -4.91 3.74 -29.25
N SER A 42 -5.22 4.94 -28.78
CA SER A 42 -4.45 5.61 -27.76
C SER A 42 -4.41 4.67 -26.57
N LEU A 43 -3.23 4.07 -26.32
CA LEU A 43 -2.95 3.43 -25.05
C LEU A 43 -2.88 4.54 -24.00
N ALA A 44 -4.07 4.98 -23.58
CA ALA A 44 -4.29 5.74 -22.37
C ALA A 44 -3.92 4.82 -21.19
N GLY A 45 -2.62 4.69 -20.95
CA GLY A 45 -2.07 3.74 -19.99
C GLY A 45 -2.74 3.89 -18.64
N ASP A 46 -3.35 2.80 -18.16
CA ASP A 46 -4.20 2.80 -16.98
C ASP A 46 -3.50 3.48 -15.79
N LYS A 47 -4.08 4.58 -15.33
CA LYS A 47 -3.52 5.31 -14.20
C LYS A 47 -3.75 4.51 -12.93
N VAL A 48 -2.67 4.19 -12.24
CA VAL A 48 -2.74 3.39 -11.00
C VAL A 48 -3.44 4.22 -9.92
N ILE A 49 -4.53 3.66 -9.37
CA ILE A 49 -5.36 4.35 -8.39
C ILE A 49 -4.83 4.11 -6.98
N LEU A 50 -4.18 5.12 -6.43
CA LEU A 50 -3.70 5.19 -5.05
C LEU A 50 -4.85 5.54 -4.10
N ARG A 51 -4.72 5.16 -2.83
CA ARG A 51 -5.56 5.67 -1.74
C ARG A 51 -5.01 7.00 -1.20
N GLN A 52 -5.69 7.56 -0.19
CA GLN A 52 -5.19 8.73 0.56
C GLN A 52 -3.82 8.47 1.24
N SER A 53 -3.51 7.22 1.59
CA SER A 53 -2.19 6.80 2.08
C SER A 53 -1.84 5.37 1.63
N GLU A 54 -0.56 5.11 1.41
CA GLU A 54 -0.03 3.82 0.95
C GLU A 54 1.31 3.51 1.61
N MET A 55 1.68 2.23 1.68
CA MET A 55 3.01 1.83 2.14
C MET A 55 4.05 2.02 1.02
N MET A 56 5.10 2.79 1.28
CA MET A 56 6.19 3.04 0.34
C MET A 56 7.55 2.84 1.01
N THR A 57 8.52 2.29 0.27
CA THR A 57 9.88 2.04 0.78
C THR A 57 10.88 3.00 0.16
N ILE A 58 11.75 3.62 0.96
CA ILE A 58 12.91 4.39 0.49
C ILE A 58 14.12 3.47 0.40
N GLU A 59 14.67 3.37 -0.80
CA GLU A 59 15.82 2.53 -1.15
C GLU A 59 17.14 3.34 -1.11
N PRO A 60 18.33 2.69 -1.10
CA PRO A 60 18.60 1.25 -0.99
C PRO A 60 18.56 0.71 0.45
N LYS A 61 18.33 1.57 1.46
CA LYS A 61 18.33 1.17 2.87
C LYS A 61 17.00 0.54 3.33
N GLY A 62 16.04 0.32 2.43
CA GLY A 62 14.82 -0.46 2.66
C GLY A 62 13.90 0.04 3.78
N LEU A 63 13.93 1.34 4.12
CA LEU A 63 13.09 1.88 5.20
C LEU A 63 11.68 2.17 4.67
N SER A 64 10.66 1.57 5.29
CA SER A 64 9.28 1.68 4.82
C SER A 64 8.45 2.61 5.68
N TYR A 65 7.57 3.37 5.03
CA TYR A 65 6.76 4.44 5.63
C TYR A 65 5.30 4.25 5.25
N HIS A 66 4.39 4.66 6.14
CA HIS A 66 3.00 4.88 5.78
C HIS A 66 2.91 6.28 5.14
N ALA A 67 3.01 6.35 3.82
CA ALA A 67 3.11 7.60 3.08
C ALA A 67 1.71 8.17 2.78
N ARG A 68 1.47 9.46 3.09
CA ARG A 68 0.22 10.15 2.74
C ARG A 68 0.37 10.89 1.42
N MET A 69 -0.64 10.75 0.56
CA MET A 69 -0.73 11.50 -0.69
C MET A 69 -1.20 12.93 -0.38
N ASP A 70 -0.44 13.92 -0.83
CA ASP A 70 -0.69 15.34 -0.57
C ASP A 70 -0.83 16.11 -1.89
N THR A 71 -2.09 16.38 -2.28
CA THR A 71 -2.42 17.16 -3.46
C THR A 71 -2.18 18.66 -3.30
N GLY A 72 -1.98 19.15 -2.07
CA GLY A 72 -1.62 20.53 -1.78
C GLY A 72 -0.15 20.85 -2.04
N ALA A 73 0.73 19.83 -2.03
CA ALA A 73 2.16 19.98 -2.25
C ALA A 73 2.59 19.57 -3.67
N GLU A 74 3.40 20.39 -4.34
CA GLU A 74 4.02 19.98 -5.61
C GLU A 74 5.08 18.90 -5.40
N ASN A 75 5.99 19.13 -4.44
CA ASN A 75 7.08 18.21 -4.11
C ASN A 75 6.77 17.37 -2.87
N SER A 76 7.31 16.16 -2.85
CA SER A 76 7.21 15.24 -1.71
C SER A 76 7.98 15.79 -0.50
N SER A 77 7.71 15.28 0.70
CA SER A 77 8.37 15.75 1.93
C SER A 77 8.65 14.60 2.90
N LEU A 78 9.86 14.53 3.45
CA LEU A 78 10.33 13.46 4.33
C LEU A 78 10.82 14.01 5.66
N HIS A 79 10.53 13.29 6.74
CA HIS A 79 11.12 13.50 8.05
C HIS A 79 12.64 13.31 8.01
N ALA A 80 13.39 14.37 8.29
CA ALA A 80 14.84 14.37 8.30
C ALA A 80 15.39 15.29 9.40
N THR A 81 16.33 14.76 10.18
CA THR A 81 17.08 15.44 11.24
C THR A 81 18.59 15.32 10.98
N GLU A 82 19.40 15.95 11.83
CA GLU A 82 20.88 15.79 11.83
C GLU A 82 21.51 16.10 10.46
N LEU A 83 20.99 17.13 9.78
CA LEU A 83 21.35 17.49 8.41
C LEU A 83 22.82 17.94 8.30
N GLU A 84 23.61 17.22 7.51
CA GLU A 84 25.06 17.38 7.40
C GLU A 84 25.46 17.39 5.93
N ILE A 85 26.25 18.38 5.50
CA ILE A 85 26.69 18.50 4.10
C ILE A 85 28.13 18.04 3.98
N ILE A 86 28.33 16.96 3.22
CA ILE A 86 29.63 16.36 3.00
C ILE A 86 30.52 17.35 2.23
N GLY A 87 31.74 17.59 2.73
CA GLY A 87 32.60 18.67 2.24
C GLY A 87 32.21 20.09 2.72
N GLY A 88 31.35 20.20 3.74
CA GLY A 88 31.02 21.45 4.43
C GLY A 88 29.89 22.27 3.80
N SER A 89 29.14 22.98 4.65
CA SER A 89 28.00 23.81 4.24
C SER A 89 28.41 25.24 3.87
N ALA A 90 27.92 25.75 2.73
CA ALA A 90 28.05 27.15 2.35
C ALA A 90 26.98 28.05 2.98
N LYS A 91 27.32 29.30 3.32
CA LYS A 91 26.44 30.33 3.94
C LYS A 91 25.09 30.58 3.23
N LYS A 92 24.94 30.23 1.96
CA LYS A 92 23.66 30.30 1.22
C LYS A 92 23.30 28.89 0.76
N MET A 93 22.15 28.35 1.17
CA MET A 93 21.73 26.96 0.89
C MET A 93 21.82 26.59 -0.60
N LYS A 94 21.45 27.51 -1.51
CA LYS A 94 21.56 27.31 -2.97
C LYS A 94 23.00 27.01 -3.45
N LYS A 95 24.05 27.43 -2.73
CA LYS A 95 25.46 27.07 -3.03
C LYS A 95 25.84 25.64 -2.58
N ASN A 96 24.91 24.88 -2.01
CA ASN A 96 25.10 23.46 -1.69
C ASN A 96 24.39 22.52 -2.67
N ILE A 97 23.67 23.04 -3.68
CA ILE A 97 23.12 22.24 -4.77
C ILE A 97 24.26 21.48 -5.48
N GLY A 98 24.03 20.21 -5.80
CA GLY A 98 25.02 19.28 -6.35
C GLY A 98 25.85 18.52 -5.30
N LYS A 99 25.94 19.01 -4.06
CA LYS A 99 26.64 18.30 -2.96
C LYS A 99 25.80 17.13 -2.42
N THR A 100 26.48 16.18 -1.77
CA THR A 100 25.82 15.16 -0.95
C THR A 100 25.45 15.75 0.41
N ILE A 101 24.22 15.47 0.85
CA ILE A 101 23.75 15.72 2.21
C ILE A 101 23.46 14.38 2.89
N ALA A 102 24.03 14.18 4.08
CA ALA A 102 23.69 13.11 5.00
C ALA A 102 22.59 13.59 5.95
N PHE A 103 21.63 12.73 6.25
CA PHE A 103 20.50 13.03 7.12
C PHE A 103 20.01 11.78 7.84
N THR A 104 19.42 11.95 9.02
CA THR A 104 18.81 10.86 9.78
C THR A 104 17.30 10.92 9.59
N THR A 105 16.66 9.78 9.35
CA THR A 105 15.21 9.68 9.15
C THR A 105 14.64 8.50 9.93
N GLU A 106 13.36 8.59 10.29
CA GLU A 106 12.62 7.68 11.15
C GLU A 106 11.22 7.45 10.53
N ASN A 107 10.72 6.21 10.55
CA ASN A 107 9.35 5.88 10.11
C ASN A 107 8.35 5.92 11.28
N GLU A 108 7.07 5.66 10.97
CA GLU A 108 5.99 5.64 11.96
C GLU A 108 6.13 4.51 13.02
N GLN A 109 7.10 3.61 12.87
CA GLN A 109 7.40 2.50 13.78
C GLN A 109 8.64 2.76 14.68
N GLY A 110 9.31 3.91 14.53
CA GLY A 110 10.52 4.27 15.30
C GLY A 110 11.83 3.73 14.71
N GLU A 111 11.81 3.16 13.51
CA GLU A 111 13.02 2.61 12.86
C GLU A 111 13.85 3.74 12.25
N LYS A 112 14.99 4.07 12.86
CA LYS A 112 15.92 5.11 12.40
C LYS A 112 16.94 4.60 11.39
N LYS A 113 17.22 5.36 10.33
CA LYS A 113 18.37 5.14 9.42
C LYS A 113 19.03 6.46 9.00
N ARG A 114 20.36 6.49 9.01
CA ARG A 114 21.18 7.52 8.34
C ARG A 114 21.13 7.27 6.83
N MET A 115 20.79 8.28 6.04
CA MET A 115 20.75 8.24 4.58
C MET A 115 21.62 9.35 3.98
N GLU A 116 22.00 9.19 2.73
CA GLU A 116 22.75 10.17 1.94
C GLU A 116 22.08 10.35 0.59
N ALA A 117 22.00 11.58 0.11
CA ALA A 117 21.46 11.91 -1.20
C ALA A 117 22.11 13.19 -1.76
N LYS A 118 22.02 13.40 -3.08
CA LYS A 118 22.42 14.68 -3.68
C LYS A 118 21.33 15.73 -3.49
N ILE A 119 21.73 16.93 -3.07
CA ILE A 119 20.88 18.12 -3.10
C ILE A 119 20.67 18.49 -4.57
N VAL A 120 19.41 18.51 -5.02
CA VAL A 120 19.05 18.89 -6.39
C VAL A 120 18.53 20.33 -6.48
N ASP A 121 17.88 20.84 -5.43
CA ASP A 121 17.38 22.22 -5.34
C ASP A 121 17.11 22.63 -3.88
N THR A 122 16.57 23.82 -3.64
CA THR A 122 16.05 24.29 -2.35
C THR A 122 14.66 24.91 -2.49
N SER A 123 13.65 24.39 -1.79
CA SER A 123 12.35 25.07 -1.69
C SER A 123 12.34 26.10 -0.56
N THR A 124 11.68 27.23 -0.76
CA THR A 124 11.31 28.15 0.33
C THR A 124 9.80 28.10 0.51
N VAL A 125 9.34 27.81 1.73
CA VAL A 125 7.93 27.63 2.09
C VAL A 125 7.57 28.65 3.16
N SER A 126 6.71 29.60 2.79
CA SER A 126 6.15 30.59 3.71
C SER A 126 4.78 30.16 4.21
N ASN A 127 4.52 30.32 5.50
CA ASN A 127 3.22 30.10 6.13
C ASN A 127 2.98 31.17 7.21
N SER A 128 1.86 31.08 7.93
CA SER A 128 1.51 32.00 9.03
C SER A 128 2.45 31.95 10.24
N GLN A 129 3.42 31.04 10.27
CA GLN A 129 4.43 30.90 11.34
C GLN A 129 5.84 31.34 10.88
N GLY A 130 6.01 31.79 9.63
CA GLY A 130 7.27 32.31 9.11
C GLY A 130 7.64 31.76 7.73
N THR A 131 8.93 31.84 7.39
CA THR A 131 9.46 31.35 6.10
C THR A 131 10.60 30.37 6.33
N GLU A 132 10.42 29.14 5.85
CA GLU A 132 11.31 28.01 6.07
C GLU A 132 11.93 27.57 4.74
N THR A 133 13.27 27.55 4.62
CA THR A 133 13.96 27.04 3.42
C THR A 133 14.48 25.63 3.68
N ARG A 134 14.20 24.71 2.76
CA ARG A 134 14.46 23.26 2.87
C ARG A 134 15.31 22.79 1.70
N TYR A 135 16.16 21.81 1.93
CA TYR A 135 16.85 21.11 0.84
C TYR A 135 15.89 20.15 0.14
N ILE A 136 15.90 20.16 -1.20
CA ILE A 136 15.29 19.13 -2.02
C ILE A 136 16.39 18.14 -2.39
N VAL A 137 16.16 16.86 -2.09
CA VAL A 137 17.02 15.75 -2.50
C VAL A 137 16.23 14.79 -3.39
N GLN A 138 16.93 14.08 -4.28
CA GLN A 138 16.31 13.04 -5.09
C GLN A 138 16.50 11.66 -4.44
N LEU A 139 15.39 11.00 -4.09
CA LEU A 139 15.38 9.69 -3.44
C LEU A 139 14.65 8.63 -4.29
N PRO A 140 15.13 7.37 -4.32
CA PRO A 140 14.42 6.26 -4.96
C PRO A 140 13.34 5.72 -4.01
N ILE A 141 12.08 6.01 -4.33
CA ILE A 141 10.90 5.52 -3.59
C ILE A 141 10.26 4.38 -4.37
N ARG A 142 10.16 3.20 -3.74
CA ARG A 142 9.56 1.99 -4.30
C ARG A 142 8.12 1.82 -3.83
N PHE A 143 7.21 1.63 -4.79
CA PHE A 143 5.79 1.36 -4.60
C PHE A 143 5.33 0.30 -5.63
N GLU A 144 4.59 -0.72 -5.20
CA GLU A 144 4.11 -1.83 -6.05
C GLU A 144 5.19 -2.42 -7.00
N GLY A 145 6.40 -2.61 -6.47
CA GLY A 145 7.56 -3.13 -7.22
C GLY A 145 8.24 -2.14 -8.16
N LYS A 146 7.60 -1.00 -8.47
CA LYS A 146 8.18 0.07 -9.30
C LYS A 146 8.95 1.06 -8.43
N THR A 147 10.19 1.39 -8.83
CA THR A 147 11.03 2.37 -8.12
C THR A 147 11.08 3.68 -8.90
N HIS A 148 10.60 4.75 -8.28
CA HIS A 148 10.60 6.10 -8.84
C HIS A 148 11.70 6.93 -8.20
N LYS A 149 12.43 7.70 -9.01
CA LYS A 149 13.20 8.85 -8.51
C LYS A 149 12.20 9.96 -8.16
N VAL A 150 12.23 10.44 -6.92
CA VAL A 150 11.28 11.43 -6.38
C VAL A 150 12.07 12.57 -5.74
N ASP A 151 11.67 13.79 -6.04
CA ASP A 151 12.27 14.98 -5.44
C ASP A 151 11.52 15.32 -4.14
N VAL A 152 12.28 15.34 -3.05
CA VAL A 152 11.79 15.27 -1.66
C VAL A 152 12.40 16.39 -0.84
N ASN A 153 11.54 17.22 -0.23
CA ASN A 153 11.94 18.19 0.77
C ASN A 153 12.35 17.48 2.06
N LEU A 154 13.56 17.75 2.56
CA LEU A 154 13.98 17.34 3.89
C LEU A 154 13.45 18.33 4.93
N ARG A 155 12.79 17.82 5.97
CA ARG A 155 12.22 18.64 7.05
C ARG A 155 12.15 17.89 8.37
N ASP A 156 12.26 18.56 9.51
CA ASP A 156 11.73 17.97 10.73
C ASP A 156 10.19 17.82 10.65
N ARG A 157 9.74 16.62 11.05
CA ARG A 157 8.37 16.12 11.10
C ARG A 157 8.18 15.20 12.33
N SER A 158 9.05 15.34 13.33
CA SER A 158 9.01 14.64 14.62
C SER A 158 7.61 14.65 15.24
N ALA A 159 6.98 15.82 15.33
CA ALA A 159 5.63 16.02 15.86
C ALA A 159 4.46 15.69 14.89
N MET A 160 4.72 15.18 13.67
CA MET A 160 3.68 14.91 12.67
C MET A 160 3.38 13.40 12.54
N GLU A 161 2.11 13.05 12.30
CA GLU A 161 1.64 11.66 12.09
C GLU A 161 2.40 10.98 10.93
N TYR A 162 2.34 11.59 9.73
CA TYR A 162 2.97 11.06 8.51
C TYR A 162 4.41 11.57 8.40
N LYS A 163 5.38 10.66 8.44
CA LYS A 163 6.81 10.98 8.24
C LYS A 163 7.15 11.18 6.76
N LEU A 164 6.42 10.55 5.84
CA LEU A 164 6.52 10.75 4.39
C LEU A 164 5.20 11.31 3.80
N LEU A 165 5.31 12.39 3.03
CA LEU A 165 4.26 12.93 2.16
C LEU A 165 4.67 12.82 0.69
N ILE A 166 3.72 12.47 -0.17
CA ILE A 166 3.90 12.30 -1.61
C ILE A 166 3.17 13.41 -2.37
N GLY A 167 3.95 14.29 -3.00
CA GLY A 167 3.44 15.46 -3.73
C GLY A 167 3.05 15.17 -5.18
N ARG A 168 2.43 16.16 -5.84
CA ARG A 168 1.94 16.06 -7.22
C ARG A 168 3.00 15.66 -8.25
N SER A 169 4.28 15.96 -8.03
CA SER A 169 5.39 15.56 -8.92
C SER A 169 5.63 14.04 -8.96
N PHE A 170 5.18 13.29 -7.95
CA PHE A 170 5.04 11.83 -8.03
C PHE A 170 3.77 11.44 -8.78
N LEU A 171 2.63 12.03 -8.41
CA LEU A 171 1.31 11.65 -8.94
C LEU A 171 1.21 11.78 -10.46
N LYS A 172 1.86 12.80 -11.04
CA LYS A 172 1.97 13.04 -12.49
C LYS A 172 2.54 11.85 -13.27
N LYS A 173 3.23 10.89 -12.62
CA LYS A 173 3.85 9.69 -13.23
C LYS A 173 2.86 8.54 -13.48
N GLY A 174 1.61 8.87 -13.83
CA GLY A 174 0.56 7.89 -14.11
C GLY A 174 -0.24 7.41 -12.90
N TYR A 175 -0.39 8.23 -11.86
CA TYR A 175 -1.19 7.91 -10.67
C TYR A 175 -2.39 8.85 -10.51
N VAL A 176 -3.47 8.33 -9.89
CA VAL A 176 -4.65 9.10 -9.46
C VAL A 176 -4.94 8.73 -8.00
N ILE A 177 -5.40 9.69 -7.19
CA ILE A 177 -5.83 9.40 -5.81
C ILE A 177 -7.34 9.24 -5.78
N ASP A 178 -7.80 8.13 -5.23
CA ASP A 178 -9.18 7.92 -4.83
C ASP A 178 -9.27 7.99 -3.30
N VAL A 179 -9.82 9.10 -2.80
CA VAL A 179 -9.98 9.35 -1.36
C VAL A 179 -11.09 8.50 -0.72
N SER A 180 -11.92 7.82 -1.51
CA SER A 180 -12.95 6.90 -1.01
C SER A 180 -12.41 5.49 -0.78
N LYS A 181 -11.39 5.07 -1.54
CA LYS A 181 -10.79 3.74 -1.41
C LYS A 181 -10.05 3.57 -0.08
N LYS A 182 -10.63 2.72 0.77
CA LYS A 182 -9.96 2.11 1.91
C LYS A 182 -9.20 0.85 1.45
N LYS A 183 -8.43 0.24 2.34
CA LYS A 183 -7.71 -1.01 2.03
C LYS A 183 -8.68 -2.19 2.06
N LEU A 184 -8.80 -2.92 0.95
CA LEU A 184 -9.61 -4.15 0.92
C LEU A 184 -8.91 -5.22 1.75
N ILE A 185 -9.68 -5.90 2.58
CA ILE A 185 -9.29 -7.11 3.32
C ILE A 185 -10.36 -8.17 3.09
N GLY A 186 -9.97 -9.40 2.84
CA GLY A 186 -10.92 -10.51 2.69
C GLY A 186 -11.68 -10.78 3.99
N GLU A 187 -12.64 -11.70 3.96
CA GLU A 187 -13.30 -12.18 5.20
C GLU A 187 -12.31 -12.91 6.13
N GLN A 188 -11.15 -13.33 5.60
CA GLN A 188 -10.05 -13.92 6.33
C GLN A 188 -8.72 -13.24 5.96
N ALA A 189 -7.80 -13.11 6.93
CA ALA A 189 -6.49 -12.52 6.71
C ALA A 189 -5.40 -13.13 7.60
N LYS A 190 -4.13 -12.95 7.21
CA LYS A 190 -2.97 -13.21 8.07
C LYS A 190 -2.59 -11.93 8.80
N ILE A 191 -2.74 -11.92 10.13
CA ILE A 191 -2.49 -10.77 11.00
C ILE A 191 -1.38 -11.12 12.00
N ASN A 192 -0.41 -10.22 12.14
CA ASN A 192 0.66 -10.27 13.12
C ASN A 192 0.18 -9.68 14.46
N VAL A 193 0.55 -10.31 15.57
CA VAL A 193 0.54 -9.72 16.91
C VAL A 193 1.98 -9.36 17.25
N LYS A 194 2.36 -8.08 17.14
CA LYS A 194 3.76 -7.64 17.21
C LYS A 194 4.44 -8.03 18.51
N GLU A 195 3.72 -7.93 19.63
CA GLU A 195 4.18 -8.29 20.98
C GLU A 195 4.43 -9.81 21.14
N ALA A 196 3.75 -10.63 20.34
CA ALA A 196 3.97 -12.07 20.32
C ALA A 196 5.08 -12.49 19.34
N GLY A 197 5.29 -11.72 18.26
CA GLY A 197 6.03 -12.17 17.08
C GLY A 197 5.32 -13.31 16.34
N LEU A 198 3.99 -13.40 16.47
CA LEU A 198 3.18 -14.50 15.93
C LEU A 198 2.16 -13.99 14.90
N VAL A 199 2.08 -14.72 13.78
CA VAL A 199 1.06 -14.51 12.74
C VAL A 199 -0.08 -15.49 12.94
N PHE A 200 -1.31 -14.97 12.88
CA PHE A 200 -2.57 -15.69 13.08
C PHE A 200 -3.37 -15.72 11.78
N ASN A 201 -3.98 -16.88 11.48
CA ASN A 201 -5.09 -16.94 10.53
C ASN A 201 -6.31 -16.33 11.23
N THR A 202 -6.82 -15.23 10.69
CA THR A 202 -7.70 -14.31 11.41
C THR A 202 -9.00 -14.12 10.67
N ARG A 203 -10.13 -14.34 11.34
CA ARG A 203 -11.45 -13.96 10.80
C ARG A 203 -11.63 -12.45 10.95
N ILE A 204 -12.06 -11.81 9.86
CA ILE A 204 -12.50 -10.42 9.85
C ILE A 204 -14.00 -10.41 10.11
N ASP A 205 -14.42 -9.73 11.17
CA ASP A 205 -15.81 -9.72 11.63
C ASP A 205 -16.29 -8.28 11.73
N SER A 206 -16.97 -7.82 10.68
CA SER A 206 -17.60 -6.50 10.63
C SER A 206 -18.80 -6.38 11.57
N GLY A 207 -19.39 -7.50 12.02
CA GLY A 207 -20.45 -7.54 13.03
C GLY A 207 -19.92 -7.32 14.46
N ALA A 208 -18.72 -7.81 14.76
CA ALA A 208 -18.05 -7.60 16.04
C ALA A 208 -17.58 -6.15 16.22
N VAL A 209 -17.96 -5.52 17.34
CA VAL A 209 -17.46 -4.17 17.71
C VAL A 209 -15.95 -4.22 18.01
N GLN A 210 -15.51 -5.26 18.72
CA GLN A 210 -14.19 -5.34 19.35
C GLN A 210 -13.41 -6.56 18.87
N THR A 211 -12.14 -6.33 18.57
CA THR A 211 -11.12 -7.37 18.31
C THR A 211 -10.90 -8.25 19.54
N SER A 212 -10.67 -9.56 19.34
CA SER A 212 -10.41 -10.52 20.42
C SER A 212 -9.34 -11.55 20.06
N LEU A 213 -8.43 -11.81 21.01
CA LEU A 213 -7.29 -12.71 20.87
C LEU A 213 -7.42 -13.88 21.85
N HIS A 214 -6.96 -15.06 21.42
CA HIS A 214 -6.82 -16.24 22.26
C HIS A 214 -5.80 -15.97 23.37
N ALA A 215 -6.26 -16.06 24.60
CA ALA A 215 -5.46 -16.01 25.80
C ALA A 215 -5.85 -17.15 26.74
N ILE A 216 -4.84 -17.81 27.29
CA ILE A 216 -4.88 -18.79 28.37
C ILE A 216 -3.78 -18.43 29.35
N ASP A 217 -3.69 -19.13 30.48
CA ASP A 217 -2.66 -18.90 31.51
C ASP A 217 -2.66 -17.42 31.98
N ILE A 218 -3.84 -16.81 32.07
CA ILE A 218 -4.01 -15.39 32.41
C ILE A 218 -3.76 -15.22 33.91
N HIS A 219 -2.82 -14.34 34.25
CA HIS A 219 -2.46 -13.98 35.61
C HIS A 219 -2.28 -12.46 35.73
N ILE A 220 -2.82 -11.89 36.79
CA ILE A 220 -2.71 -10.46 37.12
C ILE A 220 -2.00 -10.35 38.47
N GLU A 221 -1.02 -9.44 38.55
CA GLU A 221 -0.39 -9.08 39.82
C GLU A 221 -1.44 -8.45 40.74
N ASP A 222 -1.56 -8.94 41.97
CA ASP A 222 -2.52 -8.48 42.99
C ASP A 222 -3.98 -8.43 42.51
N GLU A 223 -4.45 -9.48 41.81
CA GLU A 223 -5.78 -9.54 41.21
C GLU A 223 -6.94 -9.40 42.22
N ASP A 224 -7.77 -8.36 42.04
CA ASP A 224 -9.11 -8.28 42.60
C ASP A 224 -10.05 -9.18 41.76
N LYS A 225 -10.40 -10.33 42.33
CA LYS A 225 -11.27 -11.34 41.68
C LYS A 225 -12.76 -11.05 41.82
N VAL A 226 -13.15 -10.06 42.63
CA VAL A 226 -14.54 -9.66 42.85
C VAL A 226 -14.94 -8.56 41.86
N ASN A 227 -14.05 -7.59 41.63
CA ASN A 227 -14.29 -6.49 40.70
C ASN A 227 -13.12 -6.31 39.72
N MET A 228 -13.26 -6.92 38.54
CA MET A 228 -12.29 -6.84 37.44
C MET A 228 -11.89 -5.40 37.03
N LYS A 229 -12.72 -4.38 37.31
CA LYS A 229 -12.38 -2.96 37.03
C LYS A 229 -11.27 -2.44 37.94
N ASN A 230 -11.15 -2.98 39.16
CA ASN A 230 -10.09 -2.62 40.11
C ASN A 230 -8.71 -3.17 39.68
N ASN A 231 -8.64 -3.95 38.60
CA ASN A 231 -7.38 -4.44 38.03
C ASN A 231 -6.86 -3.58 36.87
N ILE A 232 -7.57 -2.53 36.47
CA ILE A 232 -7.10 -1.58 35.45
C ILE A 232 -5.80 -0.92 35.93
N GLY A 233 -4.78 -0.89 35.07
CA GLY A 233 -3.44 -0.42 35.40
C GLY A 233 -2.53 -1.45 36.09
N LYS A 234 -3.05 -2.60 36.56
CA LYS A 234 -2.19 -3.70 37.07
C LYS A 234 -1.51 -4.44 35.92
N LYS A 235 -0.37 -5.09 36.19
CA LYS A 235 0.30 -5.92 35.19
C LYS A 235 -0.52 -7.19 34.93
N ILE A 236 -0.60 -7.58 33.66
CA ILE A 236 -1.22 -8.81 33.19
C ILE A 236 -0.22 -9.61 32.37
N THR A 237 -0.05 -10.88 32.76
CA THR A 237 0.66 -11.90 32.00
C THR A 237 -0.38 -12.84 31.40
N PHE A 238 -0.23 -13.22 30.13
CA PHE A 238 -1.06 -14.24 29.51
C PHE A 238 -0.33 -14.95 28.39
N THR A 239 -0.72 -16.18 28.10
CA THR A 239 -0.17 -16.97 27.00
C THR A 239 -1.15 -17.00 25.82
N THR A 240 -0.65 -16.68 24.63
CA THR A 240 -1.37 -16.81 23.37
C THR A 240 -0.78 -17.93 22.51
N VAL A 241 -1.62 -18.56 21.69
CA VAL A 241 -1.27 -19.67 20.79
C VAL A 241 -1.96 -19.45 19.45
N ASN A 242 -1.22 -19.55 18.34
CA ASN A 242 -1.79 -19.44 16.99
C ASN A 242 -2.23 -20.80 16.42
N GLU A 243 -2.81 -20.78 15.22
CA GLU A 243 -3.31 -21.99 14.51
C GLU A 243 -2.20 -22.96 14.10
N LYS A 244 -0.92 -22.62 14.31
CA LYS A 244 0.25 -23.48 14.11
C LYS A 244 0.86 -23.97 15.43
N ASN A 245 0.08 -23.93 16.52
CA ASN A 245 0.48 -24.28 17.89
C ASN A 245 1.73 -23.52 18.40
N LYS A 246 2.14 -22.41 17.77
CA LYS A 246 3.22 -21.58 18.28
C LYS A 246 2.70 -20.78 19.48
N ARG A 247 3.29 -21.04 20.65
CA ARG A 247 2.95 -20.45 21.94
C ARG A 247 3.86 -19.26 22.24
N LYS A 248 3.31 -18.18 22.80
CA LYS A 248 4.08 -17.06 23.35
C LYS A 248 3.35 -16.45 24.54
N THR A 249 4.09 -16.20 25.61
CA THR A 249 3.61 -15.43 26.77
C THR A 249 3.89 -13.93 26.55
N ILE A 250 2.86 -13.11 26.73
CA ILE A 250 2.91 -11.64 26.68
C ILE A 250 2.80 -11.12 28.12
N LYS A 251 3.57 -10.07 28.43
CA LYS A 251 3.44 -9.26 29.65
C LYS A 251 3.11 -7.83 29.25
N THR A 252 2.05 -7.27 29.83
CA THR A 252 1.56 -5.91 29.55
C THR A 252 0.72 -5.42 30.74
N TYR A 253 -0.11 -4.40 30.55
CA TYR A 253 -1.01 -3.84 31.57
C TYR A 253 -2.47 -4.01 31.19
N VAL A 254 -3.35 -4.21 32.17
CA VAL A 254 -4.81 -4.20 31.96
C VAL A 254 -5.21 -2.78 31.57
N TYR A 255 -5.61 -2.58 30.32
CA TYR A 255 -6.07 -1.29 29.82
C TYR A 255 -7.50 -0.97 30.30
N GLY A 256 -8.33 -2.01 30.48
CA GLY A 256 -9.75 -1.87 30.77
C GLY A 256 -10.45 -3.23 30.84
N THR A 257 -11.72 -3.24 31.20
CA THR A 257 -12.61 -4.39 31.00
C THR A 257 -13.55 -4.15 29.82
N SER A 258 -14.15 -5.20 29.26
CA SER A 258 -15.30 -5.08 28.36
C SER A 258 -16.32 -6.17 28.65
N TYR A 259 -17.57 -5.75 28.83
CA TYR A 259 -18.72 -6.60 29.11
C TYR A 259 -19.35 -7.02 27.78
N ILE A 260 -19.52 -8.33 27.58
CA ILE A 260 -19.94 -8.95 26.33
C ILE A 260 -21.21 -9.76 26.58
N ARG A 261 -22.35 -9.27 26.11
CA ARG A 261 -23.61 -10.00 26.09
C ARG A 261 -23.75 -10.77 24.77
N ASN A 262 -24.08 -12.06 24.83
CA ASN A 262 -24.40 -12.88 23.66
C ASN A 262 -25.49 -13.92 24.01
N ALA A 263 -25.94 -14.71 23.03
CA ALA A 263 -26.99 -15.72 23.21
C ALA A 263 -26.60 -16.91 24.11
N GLN A 264 -25.35 -16.98 24.57
CA GLN A 264 -24.81 -18.00 25.49
C GLN A 264 -24.58 -17.44 26.90
N GLY A 265 -24.84 -16.14 27.13
CA GLY A 265 -24.72 -15.46 28.42
C GLY A 265 -23.96 -14.14 28.38
N ASP A 266 -23.69 -13.60 29.56
CA ASP A 266 -22.91 -12.38 29.79
C ASP A 266 -21.49 -12.73 30.26
N GLU A 267 -20.47 -12.16 29.62
CA GLU A 267 -19.06 -12.44 29.87
C GLU A 267 -18.26 -11.14 29.98
N THR A 268 -17.61 -10.87 31.12
CA THR A 268 -16.68 -9.74 31.25
C THR A 268 -15.26 -10.21 30.95
N ARG A 269 -14.57 -9.48 30.05
CA ARG A 269 -13.20 -9.79 29.62
C ARG A 269 -12.24 -8.67 29.99
N TYR A 270 -11.00 -9.03 30.30
CA TYR A 270 -9.90 -8.07 30.33
C TYR A 270 -9.55 -7.60 28.92
N THR A 271 -9.17 -6.33 28.81
CA THR A 271 -8.64 -5.74 27.57
C THR A 271 -7.23 -5.23 27.78
N VAL A 272 -6.42 -5.38 26.73
CA VAL A 272 -5.04 -4.91 26.63
C VAL A 272 -4.85 -4.13 25.34
N MET A 273 -3.79 -3.34 25.24
CA MET A 273 -3.39 -2.70 23.98
C MET A 273 -2.30 -3.55 23.31
N LEU A 274 -2.50 -3.91 22.04
CA LEU A 274 -1.55 -4.70 21.23
C LEU A 274 -1.44 -4.12 19.82
N ASN A 275 -0.28 -4.24 19.19
CA ASN A 275 -0.05 -3.80 17.82
C ASN A 275 -0.40 -4.92 16.84
N LEU A 276 -1.53 -4.74 16.14
CA LEU A 276 -2.08 -5.72 15.21
C LEU A 276 -2.04 -5.21 13.77
N GLY A 277 -1.68 -6.07 12.82
CA GLY A 277 -1.89 -5.81 11.39
C GLY A 277 -1.14 -6.74 10.46
N GLN A 278 -1.05 -6.36 9.18
CA GLN A 278 -0.13 -7.01 8.25
C GLN A 278 1.31 -6.57 8.57
N LYS A 279 2.31 -7.40 8.22
CA LYS A 279 3.73 -7.13 8.56
C LYS A 279 4.19 -5.78 7.99
N GLY A 280 4.60 -4.86 8.86
CA GLY A 280 4.98 -3.48 8.48
C GLY A 280 3.79 -2.53 8.33
N SER A 281 2.63 -2.90 8.86
CA SER A 281 1.40 -2.09 8.89
C SER A 281 0.56 -2.45 10.12
N GLU A 282 1.23 -2.73 11.24
CA GLU A 282 0.61 -2.96 12.54
C GLU A 282 0.22 -1.63 13.21
N HIS A 283 -0.91 -1.63 13.91
CA HIS A 283 -1.42 -0.48 14.66
C HIS A 283 -1.88 -0.90 16.06
N LEU A 284 -1.62 -0.05 17.06
CA LEU A 284 -2.04 -0.27 18.44
C LEU A 284 -3.58 -0.23 18.56
N VAL A 285 -4.18 -1.31 19.07
CA VAL A 285 -5.64 -1.44 19.24
C VAL A 285 -5.98 -2.11 20.56
N ARG A 286 -7.18 -1.81 21.08
CA ARG A 286 -7.76 -2.50 22.25
C ARG A 286 -8.21 -3.91 21.84
N VAL A 287 -7.70 -4.93 22.54
CA VAL A 287 -7.96 -6.34 22.28
C VAL A 287 -8.57 -6.99 23.52
N ASN A 288 -9.70 -7.67 23.35
CA ASN A 288 -10.27 -8.57 24.36
C ASN A 288 -9.42 -9.84 24.49
N LEU A 289 -9.05 -10.20 25.71
CA LEU A 289 -8.51 -11.51 26.02
C LEU A 289 -9.64 -12.51 26.25
N ARG A 290 -9.56 -13.70 25.64
CA ARG A 290 -10.53 -14.80 25.85
C ARG A 290 -9.87 -16.15 25.64
N ASP A 291 -10.29 -17.18 26.36
CA ASP A 291 -10.05 -18.53 25.86
C ASP A 291 -10.79 -18.73 24.51
N ARG A 292 -10.05 -19.24 23.53
CA ARG A 292 -10.51 -19.57 22.18
C ARG A 292 -10.00 -20.96 21.77
N THR A 293 -9.64 -21.81 22.74
CA THR A 293 -9.15 -23.19 22.52
C THR A 293 -10.11 -23.97 21.63
N LYS A 294 -11.41 -23.90 21.91
CA LYS A 294 -12.50 -24.57 21.15
C LYS A 294 -12.95 -23.82 19.87
N MET A 295 -12.31 -22.72 19.48
CA MET A 295 -12.68 -21.93 18.29
C MET A 295 -11.68 -22.10 17.14
N GLY A 296 -12.14 -22.11 15.89
CA GLY A 296 -11.28 -22.29 14.71
C GLY A 296 -10.23 -21.18 14.51
N TYR A 297 -10.64 -19.91 14.69
CA TYR A 297 -9.75 -18.74 14.60
C TYR A 297 -9.31 -18.29 15.99
N LYS A 298 -8.00 -18.20 16.25
CA LYS A 298 -7.44 -17.75 17.54
C LYS A 298 -7.35 -16.23 17.63
N LEU A 299 -7.41 -15.51 16.50
CA LEU A 299 -7.63 -14.06 16.44
C LEU A 299 -8.91 -13.74 15.65
N LEU A 300 -9.69 -12.77 16.12
CA LEU A 300 -10.86 -12.21 15.43
C LEU A 300 -10.75 -10.69 15.45
N ILE A 301 -10.81 -10.07 14.28
CA ILE A 301 -10.68 -8.62 14.07
C ILE A 301 -12.07 -7.99 13.99
N GLY A 302 -12.32 -7.00 14.86
CA GLY A 302 -13.59 -6.27 14.91
C GLY A 302 -13.51 -4.86 14.31
N ARG A 303 -14.65 -4.15 14.29
CA ARG A 303 -14.75 -2.77 13.78
C ARG A 303 -13.74 -1.81 14.41
N ASN A 304 -13.38 -1.98 15.68
CA ASN A 304 -12.39 -1.13 16.35
C ASN A 304 -10.98 -1.14 15.74
N TRP A 305 -10.63 -2.13 14.91
CA TRP A 305 -9.40 -2.14 14.12
C TRP A 305 -9.65 -1.74 12.66
N LEU A 306 -10.75 -2.20 12.07
CA LEU A 306 -11.12 -1.96 10.66
C LEU A 306 -11.44 -0.47 10.38
N GLN A 307 -12.11 0.20 11.32
CA GLN A 307 -12.68 1.53 11.11
C GLN A 307 -11.62 2.56 10.70
N GLY A 308 -11.95 3.35 9.67
CA GLY A 308 -11.08 4.34 9.06
C GLY A 308 -10.00 3.79 8.13
N ARG A 309 -9.70 2.48 8.16
CA ARG A 309 -8.53 1.89 7.48
C ARG A 309 -8.89 0.88 6.39
N TYR A 310 -9.87 0.02 6.68
CA TYR A 310 -10.20 -1.13 5.84
C TYR A 310 -11.67 -1.13 5.38
N LEU A 311 -11.93 -1.80 4.26
CA LEU A 311 -13.24 -2.29 3.83
C LEU A 311 -13.14 -3.82 3.73
N VAL A 312 -14.17 -4.52 4.20
CA VAL A 312 -14.23 -5.98 4.13
C VAL A 312 -14.83 -6.38 2.78
N ASP A 313 -14.07 -7.17 2.03
CA ASP A 313 -14.45 -7.77 0.77
C ASP A 313 -14.85 -9.22 1.06
N VAL A 314 -16.13 -9.54 0.91
CA VAL A 314 -16.66 -10.90 1.19
C VAL A 314 -16.53 -11.84 -0.01
N THR A 315 -15.90 -11.40 -1.11
CA THR A 315 -15.64 -12.22 -2.30
C THR A 315 -14.21 -12.81 -2.31
N LYS A 316 -13.48 -12.69 -1.19
CA LYS A 316 -12.01 -12.73 -1.16
C LYS A 316 -11.39 -13.23 0.15
#